data_AF-M4B239-F1
#
_entry.id   AF-M4B239-F1
#
_cell.length_a   1.000
_cell.length_b   1.000
_cell.length_c   1.000
_cell.angle_alpha   90.00
_cell.angle_beta   90.00
_cell.angle_gamma   90.00
#
_symmetry.space_group_name_H-M   'P 1'
#
loop_
_entity.id
_entity.type
_entity.pdbx_description
1 polymer ?
#
loop_
_entity_poly.entity_id
_entity_poly.type
_entity_poly.pdbx_seq_one_letter_code
_entity_poly.pdbx_strand_id
1 'polypeptide(L)' 'MVDTKLLKELGYGALVMAIRKKHGGIVEVATKMGAHKNHQLIDVHKKLGARLKRRQQRNERLGRHNFYK' A
#
# COMPACT_ATOMS: atom_id res chain seq x y z
N MET A 1 -2.57 -3.47 0.75
CA MET A 1 -1.31 -4.18 0.50
C MET A 1 -0.19 -3.35 1.10
N VAL A 2 0.84 -3.95 1.71
CA VAL A 2 2.04 -3.20 2.14
C VAL A 2 2.59 -2.47 0.94
N ASP A 3 2.84 -1.17 1.12
CA ASP A 3 3.20 -0.31 0.02
C ASP A 3 4.62 -0.62 -0.44
N THR A 4 4.72 -1.32 -1.58
CA THR A 4 5.99 -1.66 -2.26
C THR A 4 6.21 -0.77 -3.47
N LYS A 5 5.40 0.28 -3.63
CA LYS A 5 5.40 1.16 -4.80
C LYS A 5 6.75 1.85 -4.96
N LEU A 6 7.30 2.40 -3.89
CA LEU A 6 8.62 3.04 -3.90
C LEU A 6 9.73 2.07 -4.37
N LEU A 7 9.76 0.85 -3.84
CA LEU A 7 10.75 -0.16 -4.25
C LEU A 7 10.64 -0.51 -5.73
N LYS A 8 9.42 -0.57 -6.27
CA LYS A 8 9.20 -0.82 -7.70
C LYS A 8 9.60 0.37 -8.56
N GLU A 9 9.30 1.59 -8.13
CA GLU A 9 9.68 2.84 -8.81
C GLU A 9 11.20 3.02 -8.86
N LEU A 10 11.92 2.57 -7.82
CA LEU A 10 13.37 2.54 -7.77
C LEU A 10 14.02 1.37 -8.56
N GLY A 11 13.23 0.57 -9.29
CA GLY A 11 13.73 -0.54 -10.11
C GLY A 11 13.92 -1.87 -9.37
N TYR A 12 13.67 -1.94 -8.05
CA TYR A 12 13.80 -3.17 -7.25
C TYR A 12 12.60 -4.12 -7.36
N GLY A 13 11.94 -4.15 -8.52
CA GLY A 13 10.78 -5.02 -8.76
C GLY A 13 11.10 -6.50 -8.59
N ALA A 14 12.28 -6.94 -9.05
CA ALA A 14 12.74 -8.33 -8.92
C ALA A 14 12.91 -8.75 -7.45
N LEU A 15 13.45 -7.86 -6.61
CA LEU A 15 13.59 -8.09 -5.17
C LEU A 15 12.22 -8.27 -4.50
N VAL A 16 11.27 -7.39 -4.81
CA VAL A 16 9.90 -7.48 -4.27
C VAL A 16 9.26 -8.82 -4.67
N MET A 17 9.46 -9.28 -5.90
CA MET A 17 8.97 -10.59 -6.35
C MET A 17 9.65 -11.75 -5.62
N ALA A 18 10.98 -11.71 -5.46
CA ALA A 18 11.72 -12.75 -4.77
C ALA A 18 11.26 -12.88 -3.31
N ILE A 19 11.11 -11.77 -2.60
CA ILE A 19 10.58 -11.73 -1.22
C ILE A 19 9.18 -12.35 -1.17
N ARG A 20 8.31 -12.01 -2.11
CA ARG A 20 6.95 -12.57 -2.17
C ARG A 20 6.94 -14.08 -2.42
N LYS A 21 7.77 -14.57 -3.35
CA LYS A 21 7.80 -15.99 -3.74
C LYS A 21 8.54 -16.89 -2.76
N LYS A 22 9.61 -16.40 -2.15
CA LYS A 22 10.53 -17.21 -1.33
C LYS A 22 10.36 -17.00 0.17
N HIS A 23 9.84 -15.85 0.58
CA HIS A 23 9.78 -15.47 1.99
C HIS A 23 8.36 -15.09 2.46
N GLY A 24 7.33 -15.36 1.64
CA GLY A 24 5.92 -15.11 1.99
C GLY A 24 5.49 -13.64 1.95
N GLY A 25 6.37 -12.74 1.52
CA GLY A 25 6.12 -11.30 1.40
C GLY A 25 6.72 -10.46 2.54
N ILE A 26 6.69 -9.14 2.36
CA ILE A 26 7.36 -8.19 3.26
C ILE A 26 6.84 -8.27 4.71
N VAL A 27 5.54 -8.52 4.90
CA VAL A 27 4.96 -8.64 6.26
C VAL A 27 5.57 -9.80 7.03
N GLU A 28 5.76 -10.94 6.36
CA GLU A 28 6.30 -12.13 6.97
C GLU A 28 7.80 -11.98 7.26
N VAL A 29 8.54 -11.39 6.32
CA VAL A 29 9.94 -10.98 6.55
C VAL A 29 10.05 -10.04 7.75
N ALA A 30 9.24 -8.99 7.82
CA ALA A 30 9.24 -8.06 8.95
C ALA A 30 8.95 -8.77 10.27
N THR A 31 8.01 -9.72 10.27
CA THR A 31 7.70 -10.54 11.46
C THR A 31 8.91 -11.39 11.88
N LYS A 32 9.60 -12.03 10.93
CA LYS A 32 10.82 -12.83 11.18
C LYS A 32 11.98 -11.97 11.68
N MET A 33 12.06 -10.72 11.24
CA MET A 33 13.05 -9.74 11.70
C MET A 33 12.72 -9.12 13.07
N GLY A 34 11.67 -9.60 13.75
CA GLY A 34 11.27 -9.11 15.07
C GLY A 34 10.53 -7.77 15.06
N ALA A 35 10.07 -7.30 13.89
CA ALA A 35 9.28 -6.09 13.82
C ALA A 35 7.94 -6.30 14.55
N HIS A 36 7.74 -5.58 15.65
CA HIS A 36 6.53 -5.69 16.45
C HIS A 36 5.33 -5.16 15.68
N LYS A 37 4.32 -6.02 15.52
CA LYS A 37 3.02 -5.66 14.96
C LYS A 37 2.27 -4.82 15.99
N ASN A 38 2.49 -3.51 16.00
CA ASN A 38 1.65 -2.63 16.79
C ASN A 38 0.24 -2.60 16.17
N HIS A 39 -0.71 -3.22 16.86
CA HIS A 39 -2.10 -3.37 16.39
C HIS A 39 -2.73 -2.01 16.07
N GLN A 40 -2.42 -0.98 16.86
CA GLN A 40 -2.91 0.37 16.65
C GLN A 40 -2.42 0.97 15.33
N LEU A 41 -1.13 0.78 14.99
CA LEU A 41 -0.56 1.26 13.73
C LEU A 41 -1.20 0.56 12.53
N ILE A 42 -1.47 -0.74 12.63
CA ILE A 42 -2.13 -1.50 11.57
C ILE A 42 -3.54 -0.96 11.31
N ASP A 43 -4.30 -0.67 12.36
CA ASP A 43 -5.67 -0.17 12.22
C ASP A 43 -5.73 1.26 11.71
N VAL A 44 -4.81 2.12 12.13
CA VAL A 44 -4.64 3.46 11.55
C VAL A 44 -4.32 3.35 10.05
N HIS A 45 -3.39 2.48 9.66
CA HIS A 45 -3.04 2.28 8.26
C HIS A 45 -4.23 1.78 7.41
N LYS A 46 -5.03 0.84 7.93
CA LYS A 46 -6.29 0.40 7.27
C LYS A 46 -7.26 1.57 7.07
N LYS A 47 -7.48 2.39 8.12
CA LYS A 47 -8.37 3.57 8.07
C LYS A 47 -7.88 4.59 7.05
N LEU A 48 -6.57 4.87 7.01
CA LEU A 48 -5.95 5.77 6.04
C LEU A 48 -6.09 5.26 4.61
N GLY A 49 -5.80 3.98 4.36
CA GLY A 49 -5.98 3.37 3.03
C GLY A 49 -7.42 3.45 2.53
N ALA A 50 -8.41 3.16 3.39
CA ALA A 50 -9.81 3.32 3.06
C ALA A 50 -10.20 4.77 2.77
N ARG A 51 -9.66 5.74 3.52
CA ARG A 51 -9.88 7.17 3.31
C ARG A 51 -9.29 7.66 1.98
N LEU A 52 -8.08 7.22 1.63
CA LEU A 52 -7.43 7.56 0.36
C LEU A 52 -8.25 7.04 -0.83
N LYS A 53 -8.71 5.78 -0.79
CA LYS A 53 -9.57 5.21 -1.85
C LYS A 53 -10.86 6.01 -2.03
N ARG A 54 -11.53 6.39 -0.94
CA ARG A 54 -12.74 7.24 -1.00
C ARG A 54 -12.44 8.61 -1.59
N ARG A 55 -11.33 9.24 -1.23
CA ARG A 55 -10.90 10.53 -1.79
C ARG A 55 -10.63 10.44 -3.29
N GLN A 56 -9.96 9.39 -3.74
CA GLN A 56 -9.70 9.15 -5.16
C GLN A 56 -11.01 9.01 -5.95
N GLN A 57 -11.94 8.17 -5.48
CA GLN A 57 -13.25 8.01 -6.11
C GLN A 57 -14.05 9.32 -6.15
N ARG A 58 -13.95 10.15 -5.11
CA ARG A 58 -14.58 11.47 -5.09
C ARG A 58 -13.97 12.39 -6.15
N ASN A 59 -12.65 12.43 -6.25
CA ASN A 59 -11.96 13.24 -7.26
C ASN A 59 -12.33 12.81 -8.69
N GLU A 60 -12.41 11.50 -8.95
CA GLU A 60 -12.85 10.95 -10.23
C GLU A 60 -14.32 11.31 -10.55
N ARG A 61 -15.20 11.32 -9.55
CA ARG A 61 -16.58 11.80 -9.72
C ARG A 61 -16.63 13.29 -10.04
N LEU A 62 -15.95 14.12 -9.26
CA LEU A 62 -15.89 15.57 -9.50
C LEU A 62 -15.29 15.91 -10.87
N GLY A 63 -14.24 15.21 -11.29
CA GLY A 63 -13.65 15.37 -12.62
C GLY A 63 -14.63 15.06 -13.76
N ARG A 64 -15.51 14.07 -13.59
CA ARG A 64 -16.58 13.77 -14.56
C ARG A 64 -17.69 14.82 -14.59
N HIS A 65 -17.96 15.50 -13.48
CA HIS A 65 -18.96 16.57 -13.42
C HIS A 65 -18.48 17.91 -13.98
N ASN A 66 -17.16 18.09 -14.18
CA ASN A 66 -16.58 19.29 -14.80
C ASN A 66 -16.64 19.27 -16.35
N PHE A 67 -17.58 18.53 -16.96
CA PHE A 67 -17.72 18.38 -18.41
C PHE A 67 -18.15 19.67 -19.14
N TYR A 68 -18.57 20.71 -18.41
CA TYR A 68 -18.87 22.03 -18.96
C TYR A 68 -17.88 23.06 -18.39
N LYS A 69 -16.70 23.16 -19.00
CA LYS A 69 -15.82 24.33 -18.95
C LYS A 69 -15.14 24.52 -20.30
#